data_AF-A0A060YVY4-F1
#
_entry.id   AF-A0A060YVY4-F1
#
_cell.length_a   1.000
_cell.length_b   1.000
_cell.length_c   1.000
_cell.angle_alpha   90.00
_cell.angle_beta   90.00
_cell.angle_gamma   90.00
#
_symmetry.space_group_name_H-M   'P 1'
#
loop_
_entity.id
_entity.type
_entity.pdbx_description
1 polymer ?
#
loop_
_entity_poly.entity_id
_entity_poly.type
_entity_poly.pdbx_seq_one_letter_code
_entity_poly.pdbx_strand_id
1 'polypeptide(L)'
;RPTQTGTNTHTHTNPLYRLSQDSSPARAHLFERAGFSGKRTELQDDIPNMMTRYSLNRAASIRVLGGAWVVYQEPNYRGPHYVLEKRDYNNASDWGSQSSTVGSMRRVRFNN
;
A
#
# COMPACT_ATOMS: atom_id res chain seq x y z
N ARG A 1 25.78 -29.68 -10.79
CA ARG A 1 25.21 -28.60 -11.64
C ARG A 1 24.39 -29.27 -12.75
N PRO A 2 23.17 -28.82 -13.08
CA PRO A 2 22.54 -27.59 -12.63
C PRO A 2 21.49 -27.81 -11.53
N THR A 3 21.57 -26.95 -10.53
CA THR A 3 20.53 -26.66 -9.54
C THR A 3 19.46 -25.82 -10.24
N GLN A 4 18.25 -26.37 -10.39
CA GLN A 4 17.07 -25.56 -10.67
C GLN A 4 16.27 -25.43 -9.38
N THR A 5 16.67 -24.49 -8.54
CA THR A 5 15.85 -24.03 -7.41
C THR A 5 14.89 -22.97 -7.96
N GLY A 6 13.87 -23.42 -8.68
CA GLY A 6 12.71 -22.60 -8.98
C GLY A 6 11.84 -22.55 -7.74
N THR A 7 11.97 -21.51 -6.91
CA THR A 7 11.01 -21.27 -5.83
C THR A 7 9.70 -20.79 -6.45
N ASN A 8 8.81 -21.75 -6.65
CA ASN A 8 7.39 -21.56 -6.99
C ASN A 8 6.76 -20.59 -5.99
N THR A 9 6.52 -19.34 -6.40
CA THR A 9 5.56 -18.48 -5.71
C THR A 9 4.26 -18.59 -6.50
N HIS A 10 3.34 -19.41 -6.00
CA HIS A 10 2.02 -19.69 -6.58
C HIS A 10 1.29 -18.37 -6.87
N THR A 11 1.32 -17.91 -8.12
CA THR A 11 0.38 -16.92 -8.60
C THR A 11 -0.75 -17.71 -9.25
N HIS A 12 -1.75 -18.08 -8.46
CA HIS A 12 -2.98 -18.66 -8.99
C HIS A 12 -3.74 -17.54 -9.71
N THR A 13 -3.32 -17.23 -10.94
CA THR A 13 -3.96 -16.23 -11.79
C THR A 13 -5.27 -16.80 -12.31
N ASN A 14 -6.33 -16.61 -11.53
CA ASN A 14 -7.69 -16.75 -12.02
C ASN A 14 -7.96 -15.56 -12.98
N PRO A 15 -8.23 -15.78 -14.27
CA PRO A 15 -8.36 -14.71 -15.28
C PRO A 15 -9.57 -13.79 -15.07
N LEU A 16 -10.46 -14.10 -14.11
CA LEU A 16 -11.59 -13.25 -13.73
C LEU A 16 -11.21 -12.10 -12.78
N TYR A 17 -10.01 -12.12 -12.20
CA TYR A 17 -9.40 -10.96 -11.53
C TYR A 17 -8.43 -10.24 -12.47
N ARG A 18 -8.72 -10.20 -13.77
CA ARG A 18 -8.11 -9.22 -14.66
C ARG A 18 -8.53 -7.85 -14.13
N LEU A 19 -7.66 -7.34 -13.26
CA LEU A 19 -7.62 -6.01 -12.68
C LEU A 19 -8.48 -5.04 -13.48
N SER A 20 -9.67 -4.73 -12.97
CA SER A 20 -10.23 -3.42 -13.21
C SER A 20 -9.21 -2.45 -12.63
N GLN A 21 -8.25 -2.00 -13.44
CA GLN A 21 -7.38 -0.89 -13.07
C GLN A 21 -8.33 0.26 -12.77
N ASP A 22 -8.48 0.58 -11.49
CA ASP A 22 -9.33 1.70 -11.11
C ASP A 22 -8.67 2.95 -11.68
N SER A 23 -9.27 3.49 -12.74
CA SER A 23 -8.82 4.69 -13.43
C SER A 23 -9.18 5.96 -12.66
N SER A 24 -9.87 5.85 -11.52
CA SER A 24 -10.13 7.00 -10.66
C SER A 24 -8.83 7.58 -10.10
N PRO A 25 -8.80 8.89 -9.82
CA PRO A 25 -7.66 9.53 -9.19
C PRO A 25 -7.26 8.82 -7.90
N ALA A 26 -5.96 8.62 -7.72
CA ALA A 26 -5.45 7.94 -6.54
C ALA A 26 -5.77 8.74 -5.28
N ARG A 27 -6.54 8.12 -4.37
CA ARG A 27 -6.95 8.74 -3.11
C ARG A 27 -7.02 7.68 -2.01
N ALA A 28 -6.53 8.01 -0.82
CA ALA A 28 -6.57 7.12 0.34
C ALA A 28 -6.77 7.86 1.66
N HIS A 29 -7.32 7.15 2.64
CA HIS A 29 -7.40 7.58 4.03
C HIS A 29 -6.55 6.65 4.91
N LEU A 30 -5.58 7.23 5.61
CA LEU A 30 -4.70 6.53 6.54
C LEU A 30 -5.14 6.80 7.99
N PHE A 31 -5.15 5.77 8.83
CA PHE A 31 -5.62 5.87 10.21
C PHE A 31 -4.57 5.37 11.20
N GLU A 32 -4.44 6.06 12.33
CA GLU A 32 -3.51 5.71 13.40
C GLU A 32 -3.78 4.34 14.02
N ARG A 33 -5.05 3.94 14.13
CA ARG A 33 -5.48 2.68 14.78
C ARG A 33 -6.16 1.74 13.78
N ALA A 34 -6.22 0.47 14.14
CA ALA A 34 -6.93 -0.55 13.38
C ALA A 34 -8.45 -0.24 13.33
N GLY A 35 -9.15 -0.83 12.36
CA GLY A 35 -10.59 -0.64 12.19
C GLY A 35 -10.99 0.80 11.85
N PHE A 36 -10.11 1.55 11.17
CA PHE A 36 -10.36 2.92 10.68
C PHE A 36 -10.65 3.94 11.80
N SER A 37 -9.93 3.82 12.91
CA SER A 37 -10.13 4.66 14.09
C SER A 37 -8.90 5.52 14.42
N GLY A 38 -9.07 6.51 15.30
CA GLY A 38 -8.04 7.50 15.62
C GLY A 38 -7.93 8.61 14.59
N LYS A 39 -6.78 9.31 14.55
CA LYS A 39 -6.58 10.40 13.59
C LYS A 39 -6.60 9.85 12.16
N ARG A 40 -7.31 10.56 11.29
CA ARG A 40 -7.39 10.29 9.85
C ARG A 40 -6.50 11.27 9.09
N THR A 41 -5.70 10.77 8.17
CA THR A 41 -4.94 11.57 7.19
C THR A 41 -5.43 11.25 5.78
N GLU A 42 -5.79 12.27 5.02
CA GLU A 42 -6.17 12.12 3.60
C GLU A 42 -4.97 12.28 2.69
N LEU A 43 -4.84 11.37 1.71
CA LEU A 43 -3.71 11.28 0.81
C LEU A 43 -4.19 11.33 -0.63
N GLN A 44 -3.62 12.24 -1.42
CA GLN A 44 -3.92 12.41 -2.85
C GLN A 44 -2.65 12.52 -3.71
N ASP A 45 -1.48 12.72 -3.09
CA ASP A 45 -0.19 12.93 -3.76
C ASP A 45 0.91 11.96 -3.32
N ASP A 46 2.00 11.92 -4.08
CA ASP A 46 3.18 11.13 -3.71
C ASP A 46 3.86 11.78 -2.49
N ILE A 47 4.18 10.98 -1.47
CA ILE A 47 4.68 11.42 -0.18
C ILE A 47 6.03 10.74 0.10
N PRO A 48 7.15 11.43 -0.15
CA PRO A 48 8.49 10.86 0.07
C PRO A 48 8.82 10.73 1.56
N ASN A 49 8.17 11.46 2.46
CA ASN A 49 8.40 11.32 3.90
C ASN A 49 7.12 11.61 4.69
N MET A 50 6.54 10.56 5.27
CA MET A 50 5.31 10.65 6.05
C MET A 50 5.48 11.46 7.34
N MET A 51 6.65 11.36 7.99
CA MET A 51 6.92 12.08 9.23
C MET A 51 7.00 13.58 8.99
N THR A 52 7.76 14.01 7.98
CA THR A 52 7.89 15.45 7.68
C THR A 52 6.57 16.04 7.16
N ARG A 53 5.77 15.28 6.40
CA ARG A 53 4.55 15.82 5.79
C ARG A 53 3.33 15.81 6.72
N TYR A 54 3.18 14.78 7.55
CA TYR A 54 1.98 14.56 8.36
C TYR A 54 2.24 14.29 9.84
N SER A 55 3.50 14.35 10.27
CA SER A 55 3.94 13.93 11.61
C SER A 55 3.48 12.50 11.93
N LEU A 56 3.53 11.62 10.92
CA LEU A 56 3.09 10.23 11.00
C LEU A 56 4.21 9.31 10.53
N ASN A 57 4.56 8.30 11.32
CA ASN A 57 5.45 7.20 10.91
C ASN A 57 4.84 5.82 11.14
N ARG A 58 3.60 5.76 11.63
CA ARG A 58 2.84 4.54 11.88
C ARG A 58 1.41 4.72 11.43
N ALA A 59 0.88 3.70 10.77
CA ALA A 59 -0.52 3.58 10.45
C ALA A 59 -0.96 2.13 10.62
N ALA A 60 -2.10 1.96 11.27
CA ALA A 60 -2.61 0.63 11.57
C ALA A 60 -3.74 0.23 10.62
N SER A 61 -4.43 1.16 9.94
CA SER A 61 -5.41 0.81 8.90
C SER A 61 -5.45 1.85 7.78
N ILE A 62 -5.94 1.44 6.60
CA ILE A 62 -6.02 2.30 5.41
C ILE A 62 -7.26 1.96 4.58
N ARG A 63 -7.91 2.99 4.04
CA ARG A 63 -8.93 2.84 2.98
C ARG A 63 -8.38 3.43 1.70
N VAL A 64 -8.23 2.62 0.67
CA VAL A 64 -7.90 3.11 -0.68
C VAL A 64 -9.21 3.37 -1.40
N LEU A 65 -9.48 4.64 -1.68
CA LEU A 65 -10.76 5.12 -2.24
C LEU A 65 -10.76 5.13 -3.77
N GLY A 66 -9.58 5.27 -4.37
CA GLY A 66 -9.37 5.34 -5.81
C GLY A 66 -7.91 5.09 -6.16
N GLY A 67 -7.69 4.65 -7.40
CA GLY A 67 -6.40 4.22 -7.91
C GLY A 67 -5.76 3.10 -7.09
N ALA A 68 -4.43 3.06 -7.12
CA ALA A 68 -3.61 2.16 -6.30
C ALA A 68 -2.41 2.91 -5.72
N TRP A 69 -1.88 2.39 -4.62
CA TRP A 69 -0.78 2.98 -3.87
C TRP A 69 0.32 1.96 -3.61
N VAL A 70 1.55 2.42 -3.51
CA VAL A 70 2.65 1.65 -2.93
C VAL A 70 3.02 2.27 -1.59
N VAL A 71 2.97 1.46 -0.55
CA VAL A 71 3.34 1.82 0.82
C VAL A 71 4.73 1.28 1.11
N TYR A 72 5.63 2.14 1.61
CA TYR A 72 7.01 1.79 1.97
C TYR A 72 7.23 1.97 3.46
N GLN A 73 7.97 1.05 4.08
CA GLN A 73 8.34 1.18 5.49
C GLN A 73 9.38 2.28 5.75
N GLU A 74 10.19 2.64 4.75
CA GLU A 74 11.19 3.71 4.87
C GLU A 74 10.82 4.96 4.08
N PRO A 75 11.35 6.14 4.46
CA PRO A 75 11.26 7.33 3.64
C PRO A 75 11.91 7.17 2.26
N ASN A 76 11.54 8.03 1.33
CA ASN A 76 12.06 8.15 -0.03
C ASN A 76 11.87 6.87 -0.87
N TYR A 77 10.77 6.16 -0.65
CA TYR A 77 10.34 4.99 -1.41
C TYR A 77 11.32 3.81 -1.32
N ARG A 78 11.79 3.52 -0.11
CA ARG A 78 12.80 2.48 0.18
C ARG A 78 12.28 1.39 1.12
N GLY A 79 13.05 0.31 1.19
CA GLY A 79 12.79 -0.81 2.10
C GLY A 79 11.60 -1.69 1.68
N PRO A 80 11.08 -2.51 2.62
CA PRO A 80 9.90 -3.33 2.41
C PRO A 80 8.71 -2.50 1.94
N HIS A 81 7.97 -3.01 0.95
CA HIS A 81 6.89 -2.29 0.32
C HIS A 81 5.71 -3.18 -0.07
N TYR A 82 4.53 -2.56 -0.17
CA TYR A 82 3.26 -3.23 -0.37
C TYR A 82 2.42 -2.45 -1.37
N VAL A 83 1.82 -3.13 -2.34
CA VAL A 83 0.88 -2.54 -3.30
C VAL A 83 -0.53 -2.69 -2.75
N LEU A 84 -1.25 -1.58 -2.65
CA LEU A 84 -2.60 -1.51 -2.12
C LEU A 84 -3.52 -0.97 -3.21
N GLU A 85 -4.47 -1.81 -3.61
CA GLU A 85 -5.52 -1.48 -4.57
C GLU A 85 -6.73 -0.91 -3.83
N LYS A 86 -7.75 -0.46 -4.58
CA LYS A 86 -9.01 0.02 -4.01
C LYS A 86 -9.69 -1.03 -3.15
N ARG A 87 -9.53 -0.87 -1.84
CA ARG A 87 -10.09 -1.72 -0.80
C ARG A 87 -9.95 -1.04 0.55
N ASP A 88 -10.70 -1.56 1.51
CA ASP A 88 -10.54 -1.31 2.93
C ASP A 88 -9.62 -2.36 3.56
N TYR A 89 -8.54 -1.91 4.20
CA TYR A 89 -7.59 -2.74 4.94
C TYR A 89 -7.64 -2.36 6.42
N ASN A 90 -8.25 -3.22 7.24
CA ASN A 90 -8.57 -2.98 8.64
C ASN A 90 -7.34 -3.01 9.56
N ASN A 91 -6.29 -3.69 9.14
CA ASN A 91 -5.03 -3.80 9.88
C ASN A 91 -3.84 -3.97 8.92
N ALA A 92 -2.60 -3.81 9.42
CA ALA A 92 -1.40 -3.92 8.58
C ALA A 92 -1.18 -5.31 7.95
N SER A 93 -1.67 -6.38 8.58
CA SER A 93 -1.57 -7.73 8.03
C SER A 93 -2.48 -7.94 6.81
N ASP A 94 -3.56 -7.15 6.66
CA ASP A 94 -4.44 -7.21 5.50
C ASP A 94 -3.73 -6.82 4.19
N TRP A 95 -2.67 -5.98 4.27
CA TRP A 95 -1.78 -5.69 3.13
C TRP A 95 -0.45 -6.44 3.19
N GLY A 96 -0.33 -7.45 4.08
CA GLY A 96 0.83 -8.34 4.17
C GLY A 96 2.00 -7.80 5.00
N SER A 97 1.82 -6.71 5.76
CA SER A 97 2.88 -6.21 6.64
C SER A 97 2.77 -6.75 8.06
N GLN A 98 3.93 -7.08 8.65
CA GLN A 98 4.04 -7.44 10.07
C GLN A 98 4.24 -6.21 10.96
N SER A 99 4.42 -5.02 10.36
CA SER A 99 4.66 -3.77 11.07
C SER A 99 3.67 -2.70 10.63
N SER A 100 3.30 -1.81 11.56
CA SER A 100 2.51 -0.60 11.26
C SER A 100 3.36 0.56 10.74
N THR A 101 4.67 0.39 10.58
CA THR A 101 5.56 1.47 10.11
C THR A 101 5.22 1.88 8.68
N VAL A 102 5.08 3.18 8.46
CA VAL A 102 4.93 3.78 7.13
C VAL A 102 5.88 4.97 7.01
N GLY A 103 6.87 4.87 6.13
CA GLY A 103 7.89 5.90 5.91
C GLY A 103 7.61 6.77 4.68
N SER A 104 7.07 6.19 3.62
CA SER A 104 6.66 6.91 2.40
C SER A 104 5.55 6.18 1.65
N MET A 105 4.82 6.92 0.80
CA MET A 105 3.73 6.38 0.00
C MET A 105 3.72 7.04 -1.38
N ARG A 106 3.47 6.29 -2.45
CA ARG A 106 3.32 6.87 -3.80
C ARG A 106 2.18 6.23 -4.57
N ARG A 107 1.62 6.98 -5.50
CA ARG A 107 0.58 6.50 -6.41
C ARG A 107 1.18 5.53 -7.42
N VAL A 108 0.47 4.46 -7.73
CA VAL A 108 0.78 3.62 -8.89
C VAL A 108 0.33 4.38 -10.13
N ARG A 109 1.26 4.61 -11.06
CA ARG A 109 0.93 5.12 -12.39
C ARG A 109 0.87 3.93 -13.34
N PHE A 110 -0.30 3.68 -13.89
CA PHE A 110 -0.44 2.75 -15.01
C PHE A 110 -0.11 3.55 -16.28
N ASN A 111 0.96 3.17 -16.97
CA ASN A 111 1.20 3.68 -18.32
C ASN A 111 0.18 3.01 -19.23
N ASN A 112 -0.58 3.83 -19.96
CA ASN A 112 -1.44 3.39 -21.05
C ASN A 112 -0.60 3.19 -22.32
#